data_AF-A0AAX2CD54-F1
#
_entry.id   AF-A0AAX2CD54-F1
#
_cell.length_a   1.000
_cell.length_b   1.000
_cell.length_c   1.000
_cell.angle_alpha   90.00
_cell.angle_beta   90.00
_cell.angle_gamma   90.00
#
_symmetry.space_group_name_H-M   'P 1'
#
loop_
_entity.id
_entity.type
_entity.pdbx_description
1 polymer ?
#
loop_
_entity_poly.entity_id
_entity_poly.type
_entity_poly.pdbx_seq_one_letter_code
_entity_poly.pdbx_strand_id
1 'polypeptide(L)'
;MDELQFFQSYIVKSAEKIDHVYIRKEHNITIVPIIKQTARKVVKTAEIFLGEGKGLDVSTHIMKMFYSPNVKKKENDVLKWLTVHEMVDYIERGILIKEVRFKKDGKTVESIIYRMGYGLFLYIEKKRKLEKKEEEEMLRQWIEEKQTLPVYTNEYTEKLWRVLHDLECKIKQEVSILAEKRWSFHKVCLFLKFLIALYKMSCEKRAFDWKEIGAMYYRSIGGSKKFDPYYDSQWWKVGWNVGRCS
;
A
#
# COMPACT_ATOMS: atom_id res chain seq x y z
N MET A 1 8.97 -16.17 -1.25
CA MET A 1 10.13 -15.68 -0.50
C MET A 1 10.00 -16.22 0.90
N ASP A 2 11.02 -16.92 1.39
CA ASP A 2 11.12 -17.34 2.79
C ASP A 2 11.93 -16.32 3.62
N GLU A 3 12.05 -16.56 4.92
CA GLU A 3 12.72 -15.65 5.85
C GLU A 3 14.23 -15.50 5.57
N LEU A 4 14.93 -16.58 5.21
CA LEU A 4 16.36 -16.53 4.90
C LEU A 4 16.61 -15.81 3.58
N GLN A 5 15.78 -16.05 2.57
CA GLN A 5 15.79 -15.31 1.31
C GLN A 5 15.53 -13.82 1.52
N PHE A 6 14.63 -13.47 2.44
CA PHE A 6 14.40 -12.07 2.83
C PHE A 6 15.68 -11.43 3.38
N PHE A 7 16.35 -12.08 4.33
CA PHE A 7 17.61 -11.55 4.88
C PHE A 7 18.70 -11.44 3.82
N GLN A 8 18.84 -12.45 2.96
CA GLN A 8 19.80 -12.46 1.88
C GLN A 8 19.55 -11.32 0.87
N SER A 9 18.28 -10.98 0.61
CA SER A 9 17.90 -9.97 -0.38
C SER A 9 18.02 -8.53 0.13
N TYR A 10 17.72 -8.29 1.41
CA TYR A 10 17.57 -6.92 1.94
C TYR A 10 18.59 -6.52 3.01
N ILE A 11 19.22 -7.48 3.70
CA ILE A 11 20.06 -7.22 4.88
C ILE A 11 21.52 -7.58 4.63
N VAL A 12 21.78 -8.75 4.05
CA VAL A 12 23.13 -9.26 3.75
C VAL A 12 23.73 -8.46 2.60
N LYS A 13 25.00 -8.02 2.73
CA LYS A 13 25.69 -7.30 1.64
C LYS A 13 26.19 -8.29 0.57
N SER A 14 26.46 -7.80 -0.64
CA SER A 14 26.85 -8.61 -1.80
C SER A 14 28.05 -9.56 -1.60
N ALA A 15 29.01 -9.19 -0.75
CA ALA A 15 30.19 -10.02 -0.45
C ALA A 15 30.05 -10.79 0.89
N GLU A 16 28.87 -10.79 1.49
CA GLU A 16 28.56 -11.45 2.74
C GLU A 16 27.63 -12.64 2.51
N LYS A 17 27.63 -13.58 3.46
CA LYS A 17 26.71 -14.72 3.48
C LYS A 17 26.29 -15.01 4.91
N ILE A 18 25.15 -15.68 5.04
CA ILE A 18 24.69 -16.22 6.31
C ILE A 18 25.58 -17.42 6.68
N ASP A 19 26.03 -17.45 7.92
CA ASP A 19 26.74 -18.62 8.46
C ASP A 19 25.75 -19.59 9.08
N HIS A 20 25.29 -20.54 8.27
CA HIS A 20 24.27 -21.52 8.67
C HIS A 20 24.72 -22.45 9.81
N VAL A 21 26.03 -22.65 9.98
CA VAL A 21 26.57 -23.58 10.99
C VAL A 21 26.46 -23.01 12.40
N TYR A 22 26.51 -21.68 12.53
CA TYR A 22 26.54 -20.97 13.81
C TYR A 22 25.25 -20.20 14.12
N ILE A 23 24.15 -20.53 13.44
CA ILE A 23 22.83 -20.05 13.83
C ILE A 23 22.50 -20.65 15.19
N ARG A 24 22.16 -19.78 16.15
CA ARG A 24 21.80 -20.20 17.51
C ARG A 24 20.46 -19.61 17.90
N LYS A 25 19.75 -20.32 18.76
CA LYS A 25 18.47 -19.90 19.30
C LYS A 25 18.61 -19.68 20.80
N GLU A 26 18.27 -18.48 21.24
CA GLU A 26 18.29 -18.06 22.63
C GLU A 26 16.87 -17.60 22.99
N HIS A 27 16.13 -18.44 23.74
CA HIS A 27 14.72 -18.22 24.05
C HIS A 27 13.86 -18.04 22.76
N ASN A 28 13.17 -16.90 22.64
CA ASN A 28 12.35 -16.54 21.48
C ASN A 28 13.14 -15.87 20.35
N ILE A 29 14.46 -15.72 20.50
CA ILE A 29 15.31 -15.01 19.55
C ILE A 29 16.27 -15.97 18.86
N THR A 30 16.23 -15.99 17.54
CA THR A 30 17.23 -16.61 16.69
C THR A 30 18.29 -15.58 16.34
N ILE A 31 19.55 -15.95 16.54
CA ILE A 31 20.72 -15.13 16.22
C ILE A 31 21.40 -15.73 15.01
N VAL A 32 21.40 -14.96 13.93
CA VAL A 32 21.93 -15.35 12.61
C VAL A 32 23.24 -14.59 12.37
N PRO A 33 24.39 -15.29 12.38
CA PRO A 33 25.66 -14.64 12.04
C PRO A 33 25.78 -14.39 10.54
N ILE A 34 26.38 -13.25 10.20
CA ILE A 34 26.77 -12.89 8.84
C ILE A 34 28.29 -12.89 8.78
N ILE A 35 28.84 -13.57 7.78
CA ILE A 35 30.26 -13.70 7.55
C ILE A 35 30.66 -13.18 6.17
N LYS A 36 31.89 -12.71 6.06
CA LYS A 36 32.56 -12.41 4.80
C LYS A 36 33.76 -13.35 4.65
N GLN A 37 33.79 -14.09 3.55
CA GLN A 37 34.91 -14.94 3.19
C GLN A 37 35.87 -14.15 2.30
N THR A 38 37.13 -14.08 2.71
CA THR A 38 38.24 -13.56 1.89
C THR A 38 39.17 -14.72 1.54
N ALA A 39 40.10 -14.51 0.59
CA ALA A 39 41.09 -15.51 0.23
C ALA A 39 41.93 -16.04 1.43
N ARG A 40 42.04 -15.25 2.51
CA ARG A 40 42.91 -15.55 3.65
C ARG A 40 42.18 -15.94 4.93
N LYS A 41 40.92 -15.51 5.10
CA LYS A 41 40.15 -15.75 6.33
C LYS A 41 38.65 -15.57 6.14
N VAL A 42 37.89 -16.23 7.01
CA VAL A 42 36.47 -15.97 7.26
C VAL A 42 36.36 -14.99 8.43
N VAL A 43 35.59 -13.91 8.27
CA VAL A 43 35.38 -12.91 9.32
C VAL A 43 33.89 -12.70 9.53
N LYS A 44 33.46 -12.74 10.79
CA LYS A 44 32.11 -12.35 11.19
C LYS A 44 31.93 -10.84 11.05
N THR A 45 30.96 -10.41 10.27
CA THR A 45 30.71 -8.99 9.99
C THR A 45 29.43 -8.48 10.64
N ALA A 46 28.48 -9.36 10.95
CA ALA A 46 27.27 -8.97 11.69
C ALA A 46 26.62 -10.14 12.43
N GLU A 47 25.70 -9.80 13.32
CA GLU A 47 24.65 -10.68 13.86
C GLU A 47 23.29 -10.03 13.64
N ILE A 48 22.33 -10.83 13.19
CA ILE A 48 20.93 -10.46 13.13
C ILE A 48 20.21 -11.19 14.27
N PHE A 49 19.49 -10.44 15.09
CA PHE A 49 18.61 -10.95 16.13
C PHE A 49 17.17 -10.80 15.64
N LEU A 50 16.46 -11.92 15.57
CA LEU A 50 15.09 -11.99 15.06
C LEU A 50 14.26 -13.00 15.85
N GLY A 51 12.99 -12.69 16.07
CA GLY A 51 12.04 -13.64 16.65
C GLY A 51 11.28 -14.42 15.58
N GLU A 52 10.81 -15.62 15.93
CA GLU A 52 10.04 -16.50 15.05
C GLU A 52 8.54 -16.13 14.95
N GLY A 53 8.12 -15.08 15.65
CA GLY A 53 6.74 -14.62 15.62
C GLY A 53 6.29 -14.19 14.22
N LYS A 54 5.00 -14.39 13.93
CA LYS A 54 4.41 -14.06 12.61
C LYS A 54 3.83 -12.64 12.53
N GLY A 55 4.22 -11.73 13.42
CA GLY A 55 3.84 -10.31 13.36
C GLY A 55 2.35 -10.05 13.12
N LEU A 56 1.48 -10.57 13.99
CA LEU A 56 0.04 -10.27 13.92
C LEU A 56 -0.25 -8.93 14.60
N ASP A 57 -1.14 -8.13 14.01
CA ASP A 57 -1.62 -6.84 14.53
C ASP A 57 -0.53 -5.78 14.78
N VAL A 58 -0.03 -5.20 13.68
CA VAL A 58 0.99 -4.15 13.73
C VAL A 58 0.34 -2.77 13.66
N SER A 59 0.71 -1.89 14.60
CA SER A 59 0.22 -0.52 14.59
C SER A 59 0.60 0.25 13.31
N THR A 60 -0.28 1.14 12.87
CA THR A 60 -0.04 1.98 11.67
C THR A 60 1.21 2.85 11.80
N HIS A 61 1.62 3.16 13.03
CA HIS A 61 2.82 3.94 13.32
C HIS A 61 4.09 3.17 12.96
N ILE A 62 4.20 1.90 13.38
CA ILE A 62 5.33 1.02 13.04
C ILE A 62 5.43 0.84 11.52
N MET A 63 4.30 0.62 10.85
CA MET A 63 4.25 0.49 9.39
C MET A 63 4.80 1.73 8.67
N LYS A 64 4.51 2.92 9.19
CA LYS A 64 5.01 4.20 8.62
C LYS A 64 6.49 4.39 8.89
N MET A 65 6.98 3.98 10.06
CA MET A 65 8.39 4.11 10.41
C MET A 65 9.29 3.17 9.63
N PHE A 66 8.86 1.92 9.50
CA PHE A 66 9.55 0.86 8.80
C PHE A 66 8.71 0.49 7.57
N TYR A 67 8.62 1.41 6.61
CA TYR A 67 7.83 1.24 5.38
C TYR A 67 8.51 0.35 4.33
N SER A 68 9.79 0.03 4.52
CA SER A 68 10.61 -0.81 3.63
C SER A 68 11.71 -1.54 4.40
N PRO A 69 12.14 -2.73 3.96
CA PRO A 69 13.28 -3.47 4.53
C PRO A 69 14.60 -2.69 4.57
N ASN A 70 14.72 -1.67 3.73
CA ASN A 70 15.93 -0.85 3.61
C ASN A 70 16.00 0.28 4.65
N VAL A 71 14.91 0.55 5.38
CA VAL A 71 14.89 1.61 6.40
C VAL A 71 15.70 1.17 7.61
N LYS A 72 16.68 1.99 7.99
CA LYS A 72 17.58 1.77 9.12
C LYS A 72 17.32 2.80 10.21
N LYS A 73 17.16 2.36 11.45
CA LYS A 73 16.98 3.25 12.61
C LYS A 73 17.98 2.89 13.70
N LYS A 74 18.58 3.91 14.34
CA LYS A 74 19.39 3.70 15.54
C LYS A 74 18.49 3.53 16.75
N GLU A 75 19.02 2.97 17.83
CA GLU A 75 18.29 2.76 19.08
C GLU A 75 17.61 4.04 19.58
N ASN A 76 18.35 5.15 19.67
CA ASN A 76 17.82 6.45 20.10
C ASN A 76 16.68 6.97 19.22
N ASP A 77 16.61 6.58 17.94
CA ASP A 77 15.52 7.00 17.05
C ASP A 77 14.27 6.15 17.25
N VAL A 78 14.44 4.88 17.59
CA VAL A 78 13.32 3.97 17.90
C VAL A 78 12.75 4.30 19.28
N LEU A 79 13.62 4.58 20.26
CA LEU A 79 13.24 4.91 21.64
C LEU A 79 12.48 6.24 21.80
N LYS A 80 12.47 7.11 20.77
CA LYS A 80 11.61 8.29 20.73
C LYS A 80 10.11 7.93 20.70
N TRP A 81 9.80 6.71 20.30
CA TRP A 81 8.43 6.28 19.99
C TRP A 81 8.04 4.97 20.64
N LEU A 82 9.02 4.13 20.98
CA LEU A 82 8.82 2.84 21.63
C LEU A 82 9.59 2.79 22.94
N THR A 83 8.99 2.17 23.95
CA THR A 83 9.72 1.74 25.13
C THR A 83 10.67 0.59 24.80
N VAL A 84 11.67 0.35 25.66
CA VAL A 84 12.58 -0.80 25.52
C VAL A 84 11.79 -2.11 25.51
N HIS A 85 10.75 -2.23 26.35
CA HIS A 85 9.91 -3.42 26.42
C HIS A 85 9.15 -3.67 25.11
N GLU A 86 8.52 -2.63 24.53
CA GLU A 86 7.85 -2.75 23.23
C GLU A 86 8.82 -3.11 22.12
N MET A 87 10.02 -2.53 22.14
CA MET A 87 11.05 -2.86 21.14
C MET A 87 11.43 -4.35 21.21
N VAL A 88 11.62 -4.90 22.41
CA VAL A 88 11.90 -6.33 22.60
C VAL A 88 10.72 -7.18 22.14
N ASP A 89 9.49 -6.85 22.54
CA ASP A 89 8.26 -7.53 22.10
C ASP A 89 8.16 -7.57 20.56
N TYR A 90 8.43 -6.44 19.90
CA TYR A 90 8.41 -6.38 18.43
C TYR A 90 9.49 -7.25 17.79
N ILE A 91 10.66 -7.40 18.41
CA ILE A 91 11.70 -8.30 17.89
C ILE A 91 11.28 -9.75 18.08
N GLU A 92 10.80 -10.14 19.27
CA GLU A 92 10.32 -11.49 19.55
C GLU A 92 9.15 -11.91 18.64
N ARG A 93 8.27 -10.95 18.31
CA ARG A 93 7.14 -11.15 17.40
C ARG A 93 7.54 -11.13 15.91
N GLY A 94 8.83 -11.01 15.59
CA GLY A 94 9.34 -10.98 14.21
C GLY A 94 8.96 -9.72 13.42
N ILE A 95 8.48 -8.67 14.10
CA ILE A 95 8.07 -7.39 13.49
C ILE A 95 9.29 -6.52 13.20
N LEU A 96 10.24 -6.48 14.13
CA LEU A 96 11.52 -5.80 13.98
C LEU A 96 12.67 -6.81 14.06
N ILE A 97 13.82 -6.40 13.54
CA ILE A 97 15.10 -7.09 13.75
C ILE A 97 16.12 -6.13 14.29
N LYS A 98 17.08 -6.65 15.07
CA LYS A 98 18.27 -5.93 15.49
C LYS A 98 19.46 -6.46 14.70
N GLU A 99 20.12 -5.57 13.98
CA GLU A 99 21.35 -5.80 13.22
C GLU A 99 22.53 -5.21 13.99
N VAL A 100 23.44 -6.06 14.47
CA VAL A 100 24.68 -5.67 15.12
C VAL A 100 25.83 -5.92 14.14
N ARG A 101 26.50 -4.86 13.67
CA ARG A 101 27.68 -4.98 12.81
C ARG A 101 28.96 -4.78 13.59
N PHE A 102 30.00 -5.51 13.19
CA PHE A 102 31.32 -5.48 13.82
C PHE A 102 32.35 -4.78 12.94
N LYS A 103 33.38 -4.24 13.59
CA LYS A 103 34.58 -3.74 12.91
C LYS A 103 35.35 -4.89 12.23
N LYS A 104 36.43 -4.55 11.53
CA LYS A 104 37.30 -5.51 10.82
C LYS A 104 37.91 -6.61 11.70
N ASP A 105 37.91 -6.42 13.02
CA ASP A 105 38.34 -7.41 14.01
C ASP A 105 37.30 -8.53 14.26
N GLY A 106 36.05 -8.34 13.79
CA GLY A 106 34.95 -9.27 13.97
C GLY A 106 34.44 -9.38 15.42
N LYS A 107 34.87 -8.47 16.30
CA LYS A 107 34.57 -8.50 17.74
C LYS A 107 34.03 -7.18 18.25
N THR A 108 34.64 -6.07 17.86
CA THR A 108 34.22 -4.75 18.32
C THR A 108 32.97 -4.32 17.58
N VAL A 109 31.92 -3.96 18.33
CA VAL A 109 30.68 -3.41 17.74
C VAL A 109 31.00 -2.10 17.01
N GLU A 110 30.60 -2.03 15.75
CA GLU A 110 30.65 -0.83 14.91
C GLU A 110 29.32 -0.08 14.95
N SER A 111 28.20 -0.81 14.82
CA SER A 111 26.88 -0.20 14.80
C SER A 111 25.78 -1.16 15.22
N ILE A 112 24.76 -0.64 15.87
CA ILE A 112 23.51 -1.33 16.18
C ILE A 112 22.38 -0.60 15.47
N ILE A 113 21.62 -1.34 14.65
CA ILE A 113 20.55 -0.80 13.81
C ILE A 113 19.31 -1.68 13.94
N TYR A 114 18.15 -1.06 13.97
CA TYR A 114 16.85 -1.72 13.91
C TYR A 114 16.25 -1.56 12.53
N ARG A 115 15.58 -2.61 12.05
CA ARG A 115 14.93 -2.67 10.74
C ARG A 115 13.63 -3.45 10.80
N MET A 116 12.87 -3.39 9.70
CA MET A 116 11.74 -4.27 9.43
C MET A 116 12.18 -5.73 9.50
N GLY A 117 11.47 -6.53 10.29
CA GLY A 117 11.56 -7.98 10.29
C GLY A 117 10.67 -8.65 9.24
N TYR A 118 10.88 -9.94 9.05
CA TYR A 118 10.18 -10.71 8.03
C TYR A 118 8.65 -10.78 8.29
N GLY A 119 8.23 -10.82 9.56
CA GLY A 119 6.81 -10.78 9.92
C GLY A 119 6.12 -9.48 9.47
N LEU A 120 6.76 -8.33 9.70
CA LEU A 120 6.25 -7.03 9.23
C LEU A 120 6.25 -6.94 7.69
N PHE A 121 7.28 -7.46 7.04
CA PHE A 121 7.34 -7.53 5.57
C PHE A 121 6.13 -8.31 5.01
N LEU A 122 5.86 -9.51 5.54
CA LEU A 122 4.72 -10.32 5.13
C LEU A 122 3.38 -9.63 5.39
N TYR A 123 3.25 -8.95 6.53
CA TYR A 123 2.04 -8.21 6.87
C TYR A 123 1.76 -7.09 5.86
N ILE A 124 2.77 -6.27 5.54
CA ILE A 124 2.65 -5.17 4.56
C ILE A 124 2.35 -5.72 3.17
N GLU A 125 3.03 -6.79 2.73
CA GLU A 125 2.78 -7.42 1.43
C GLU A 125 1.37 -8.00 1.32
N LYS A 126 0.88 -8.66 2.39
CA LYS A 126 -0.49 -9.17 2.43
C LYS A 126 -1.50 -8.02 2.35
N LYS A 127 -1.27 -6.93 3.07
CA LYS A 127 -2.12 -5.75 3.03
C LYS A 127 -2.15 -5.11 1.64
N ARG A 128 -1.00 -4.92 1.00
CA ARG A 128 -0.91 -4.41 -0.39
C ARG A 128 -1.66 -5.29 -1.38
N LYS A 129 -1.54 -6.62 -1.25
CA LYS A 129 -2.27 -7.56 -2.11
C LYS A 129 -3.78 -7.49 -1.89
N LEU A 130 -4.22 -7.32 -0.65
CA LEU A 130 -5.63 -7.16 -0.33
C LEU A 130 -6.17 -5.84 -0.89
N GLU A 131 -5.47 -4.73 -0.64
CA GLU A 131 -5.80 -3.42 -1.20
C GLU A 131 -5.91 -3.54 -2.72
N LYS A 132 -4.89 -4.09 -3.41
CA LYS A 132 -4.93 -4.27 -4.87
C LYS A 132 -6.13 -5.11 -5.34
N LYS A 133 -6.48 -6.18 -4.63
CA LYS A 133 -7.67 -7.00 -4.97
C LYS A 133 -8.97 -6.22 -4.79
N GLU A 134 -9.08 -5.45 -3.72
CA GLU A 134 -10.23 -4.56 -3.50
C GLU A 134 -10.31 -3.49 -4.59
N GLU A 135 -9.16 -2.98 -5.06
CA GLU A 135 -9.10 -2.04 -6.18
C GLU A 135 -9.61 -2.67 -7.48
N GLU A 136 -9.09 -3.85 -7.84
CA GLU A 136 -9.49 -4.61 -9.03
C GLU A 136 -10.99 -4.97 -9.00
N GLU A 137 -11.50 -5.41 -7.84
CA GLU A 137 -12.90 -5.75 -7.66
C GLU A 137 -13.82 -4.54 -7.81
N MET A 138 -13.45 -3.40 -7.23
CA MET A 138 -14.19 -2.15 -7.39
C MET A 138 -14.28 -1.71 -8.86
N LEU A 139 -13.20 -1.86 -9.63
CA LEU A 139 -13.18 -1.54 -11.05
C LEU A 139 -14.03 -2.51 -11.88
N ARG A 140 -14.00 -3.81 -11.54
CA ARG A 140 -14.85 -4.84 -12.16
C ARG A 140 -16.34 -4.52 -11.94
N GLN A 141 -16.73 -4.25 -10.70
CA GLN A 141 -18.11 -3.89 -10.35
C GLN A 141 -18.58 -2.64 -11.08
N TRP A 142 -17.69 -1.67 -11.28
CA TRP A 142 -18.03 -0.48 -12.06
C TRP A 142 -18.31 -0.80 -13.54
N ILE A 143 -17.53 -1.70 -14.15
CA ILE A 143 -17.78 -2.16 -15.53
C ILE A 143 -19.11 -2.90 -15.62
N GLU A 144 -19.39 -3.81 -14.68
CA GLU A 144 -20.66 -4.54 -14.60
C GLU A 144 -21.84 -3.59 -14.41
N GLU A 145 -21.73 -2.62 -13.49
CA GLU A 145 -22.76 -1.60 -13.28
C GLU A 145 -22.99 -0.77 -14.55
N LYS A 146 -21.92 -0.41 -15.27
CA LYS A 146 -22.03 0.29 -16.56
C LYS A 146 -22.79 -0.55 -17.60
N GLN A 147 -22.61 -1.86 -17.66
CA GLN A 147 -23.31 -2.74 -18.61
C GLN A 147 -24.83 -2.80 -18.37
N THR A 148 -25.27 -2.55 -17.13
CA THR A 148 -26.70 -2.49 -16.78
C THR A 148 -27.37 -1.15 -17.11
N LEU A 149 -26.60 -0.17 -17.59
CA LEU A 149 -27.12 1.16 -17.85
C LEU A 149 -28.08 1.18 -19.06
N PRO A 150 -29.12 2.04 -19.01
CA PRO A 150 -30.06 2.17 -20.12
C PRO A 150 -29.38 2.73 -21.37
N VAL A 151 -29.93 2.38 -22.53
CA VAL A 151 -29.53 2.93 -23.83
C VAL A 151 -29.70 4.45 -23.79
N TYR A 152 -28.70 5.18 -24.30
CA TYR A 152 -28.70 6.64 -24.35
C TYR A 152 -29.91 7.16 -25.14
N THR A 153 -30.51 8.26 -24.68
CA THR A 153 -31.78 8.77 -25.21
C THR A 153 -31.64 10.07 -25.99
N ASN A 154 -30.47 10.73 -25.90
CA ASN A 154 -30.18 12.01 -26.54
C ASN A 154 -28.66 12.23 -26.73
N GLU A 155 -28.30 13.26 -27.50
CA GLU A 155 -26.90 13.62 -27.81
C GLU A 155 -26.01 13.82 -26.57
N TYR A 156 -26.57 14.38 -25.49
CA TYR A 156 -25.83 14.59 -24.25
C TYR A 156 -25.51 13.26 -23.55
N THR A 157 -26.50 12.38 -23.41
CA THR A 157 -26.29 11.04 -22.86
C THR A 157 -25.34 10.21 -23.73
N GLU A 158 -25.35 10.41 -25.06
CA GLU A 158 -24.39 9.77 -25.96
C GLU A 158 -22.94 10.23 -25.71
N LYS A 159 -22.72 11.54 -25.52
CA LYS A 159 -21.38 12.06 -25.17
C LYS A 159 -20.88 11.49 -23.84
N LEU A 160 -21.74 11.44 -22.82
CA LEU A 160 -21.40 10.82 -21.54
C LEU A 160 -21.11 9.32 -21.69
N TRP A 161 -21.88 8.61 -22.54
CA TRP A 161 -21.64 7.20 -22.83
C TRP A 161 -20.26 6.95 -23.44
N ARG A 162 -19.83 7.80 -24.39
CA ARG A 162 -18.48 7.74 -24.98
C ARG A 162 -17.40 7.90 -23.92
N VAL A 163 -17.55 8.85 -22.99
CA VAL A 163 -16.62 9.03 -21.86
C VAL A 163 -16.57 7.77 -20.98
N LEU A 164 -17.71 7.19 -20.65
CA LEU A 164 -17.77 5.92 -19.89
C LEU A 164 -17.13 4.76 -20.67
N HIS A 165 -17.22 4.75 -21.99
CA HIS A 165 -16.59 3.73 -22.84
C HIS A 165 -15.08 3.88 -22.91
N ASP A 166 -14.57 5.10 -23.11
CA ASP A 166 -13.13 5.36 -23.11
C ASP A 166 -12.50 4.98 -21.76
N LEU A 167 -13.19 5.29 -20.66
CA LEU A 167 -12.76 4.90 -19.32
C LEU A 167 -12.75 3.37 -19.13
N GLU A 168 -13.79 2.67 -19.57
CA GLU A 168 -13.83 1.21 -19.55
C GLU A 168 -12.64 0.60 -20.32
N CYS A 169 -12.35 1.12 -21.52
CA CYS A 169 -11.21 0.69 -22.33
C CYS A 169 -9.88 0.91 -21.59
N LYS A 170 -9.69 2.08 -20.95
CA LYS A 170 -8.50 2.36 -20.13
C LYS A 170 -8.38 1.40 -18.94
N ILE A 171 -9.49 1.10 -18.24
CA ILE A 171 -9.51 0.15 -17.11
C ILE A 171 -9.07 -1.24 -17.59
N LYS A 172 -9.65 -1.75 -18.69
CA LYS A 172 -9.36 -3.09 -19.23
C LYS A 172 -7.93 -3.25 -19.72
N GLN A 173 -7.32 -2.16 -20.20
CA GLN A 173 -5.92 -2.15 -20.63
C GLN A 173 -4.93 -2.01 -19.47
N GLU A 174 -5.41 -2.01 -18.21
CA GLU A 174 -4.61 -1.73 -17.00
C GLU A 174 -3.83 -0.40 -17.09
N VAL A 175 -4.26 0.50 -17.98
CA VAL A 175 -3.65 1.83 -18.09
C VAL A 175 -4.01 2.55 -16.81
N SER A 176 -3.00 3.02 -16.09
CA SER A 176 -3.19 3.68 -14.80
C SER A 176 -4.00 4.96 -14.99
N ILE A 177 -5.32 4.86 -14.84
CA ILE A 177 -6.25 6.02 -14.76
C ILE A 177 -5.82 6.96 -13.63
N LEU A 178 -5.07 6.42 -12.66
CA LEU A 178 -4.43 7.10 -11.54
C LEU A 178 -3.22 7.97 -11.95
N ALA A 179 -2.52 7.63 -13.04
CA ALA A 179 -1.29 8.29 -13.45
C ALA A 179 -1.51 9.68 -14.05
N GLU A 180 -2.63 9.90 -14.76
CA GLU A 180 -2.89 11.18 -15.43
C GLU A 180 -3.12 12.35 -14.46
N LYS A 181 -3.59 12.09 -13.22
CA LYS A 181 -4.01 13.15 -12.29
C LYS A 181 -3.48 13.07 -10.84
N ARG A 182 -2.59 12.13 -10.51
CA ARG A 182 -2.08 11.92 -9.13
C ARG A 182 -3.19 11.75 -8.08
N TRP A 183 -4.33 11.18 -8.48
CA TRP A 183 -5.45 10.98 -7.57
C TRP A 183 -5.25 9.73 -6.73
N SER A 184 -5.66 9.78 -5.45
CA SER A 184 -5.74 8.55 -4.65
C SER A 184 -6.85 7.65 -5.21
N PHE A 185 -6.68 6.33 -5.05
CA PHE A 185 -7.63 5.35 -5.55
C PHE A 185 -9.06 5.62 -5.07
N HIS A 186 -9.21 5.95 -3.78
CA HIS A 186 -10.50 6.34 -3.21
C HIS A 186 -11.21 7.44 -4.01
N LYS A 187 -10.48 8.47 -4.44
CA LYS A 187 -11.08 9.55 -5.21
C LYS A 187 -11.41 9.12 -6.65
N VAL A 188 -10.59 8.26 -7.26
CA VAL A 188 -10.92 7.65 -8.56
C VAL A 188 -12.22 6.86 -8.46
N CYS A 189 -12.39 6.02 -7.44
CA CYS A 189 -13.63 5.30 -7.22
C CYS A 189 -14.84 6.22 -7.09
N LEU A 190 -14.73 7.28 -6.29
CA LEU A 190 -15.82 8.25 -6.14
C LEU A 190 -16.18 8.92 -7.46
N PHE A 191 -15.17 9.29 -8.26
CA PHE A 191 -15.39 9.87 -9.59
C PHE A 191 -16.08 8.89 -10.54
N LEU A 192 -15.63 7.64 -10.59
CA LEU A 192 -16.24 6.60 -11.41
C LEU A 192 -17.71 6.35 -11.02
N LYS A 193 -18.00 6.25 -9.71
CA LYS A 193 -19.37 6.13 -9.19
C LYS A 193 -20.23 7.35 -9.54
N PHE A 194 -19.65 8.54 -9.44
CA PHE A 194 -20.32 9.78 -9.83
C PHE A 194 -20.69 9.78 -11.32
N LEU A 195 -19.82 9.34 -12.23
CA LEU A 195 -20.14 9.32 -13.66
C LEU A 195 -21.29 8.37 -13.99
N ILE A 196 -21.36 7.21 -13.33
CA ILE A 196 -22.51 6.30 -13.45
C ILE A 196 -23.79 6.97 -12.93
N ALA A 197 -23.72 7.60 -11.75
CA ALA A 197 -24.86 8.31 -11.18
C ALA A 197 -25.34 9.45 -12.07
N LEU A 198 -24.42 10.24 -12.61
CA LEU A 198 -24.69 11.34 -13.53
C LEU A 198 -25.36 10.81 -14.80
N TYR A 199 -24.85 9.72 -15.37
CA TYR A 199 -25.45 9.11 -16.56
C TYR A 199 -26.87 8.62 -16.30
N LYS A 200 -27.09 7.86 -15.21
CA LYS A 200 -28.43 7.38 -14.82
C LYS A 200 -29.42 8.54 -14.69
N MET A 201 -29.03 9.59 -13.96
CA MET A 201 -29.86 10.77 -13.78
C MET A 201 -30.16 11.49 -15.10
N SER A 202 -29.15 11.58 -15.99
CA SER A 202 -29.29 12.23 -17.29
C SER A 202 -30.22 11.47 -18.25
N CYS A 203 -30.36 10.16 -18.08
CA CYS A 203 -31.33 9.37 -18.83
C CYS A 203 -32.77 9.56 -18.30
N GLU A 204 -32.93 9.87 -17.00
CA GLU A 204 -34.25 10.03 -16.37
C GLU A 204 -34.78 11.47 -16.41
N LYS A 205 -33.92 12.48 -16.23
CA LYS A 205 -34.29 13.89 -16.10
C LYS A 205 -33.42 14.77 -16.99
N ARG A 206 -34.05 15.78 -17.63
CA ARG A 206 -33.33 16.81 -18.40
C ARG A 206 -32.66 17.88 -17.55
N ALA A 207 -33.18 18.12 -16.35
CA ALA A 207 -32.65 19.08 -15.39
C ALA A 207 -32.65 18.45 -14.00
N PHE A 208 -31.53 18.56 -13.31
CA PHE A 208 -31.32 18.03 -11.96
C PHE A 208 -30.22 18.81 -11.25
N ASP A 209 -30.35 18.95 -9.95
CA ASP A 209 -29.35 19.54 -9.07
C ASP A 209 -28.25 18.52 -8.75
N TRP A 210 -27.04 19.01 -8.54
CA TRP A 210 -25.89 18.20 -8.18
C TRP A 210 -26.10 17.37 -6.90
N LYS A 211 -26.89 17.87 -5.94
CA LYS A 211 -27.28 17.13 -4.72
C LYS A 211 -28.18 15.94 -5.02
N GLU A 212 -28.98 16.01 -6.09
CA GLU A 212 -29.87 14.93 -6.49
C GLU A 212 -29.08 13.71 -6.99
N ILE A 213 -27.91 13.92 -7.61
CA ILE A 213 -27.04 12.83 -8.10
C ILE A 213 -26.58 11.95 -6.92
N GLY A 214 -26.08 12.58 -5.86
CA GLY A 214 -25.63 11.88 -4.64
C GLY A 214 -26.77 11.19 -3.89
N ALA A 215 -27.92 11.86 -3.79
CA ALA A 215 -29.12 11.31 -3.16
C ALA A 215 -29.63 10.07 -3.91
N MET A 216 -29.68 10.12 -5.25
CA MET A 216 -30.15 9.03 -6.09
C MET A 216 -29.21 7.82 -6.07
N TYR A 217 -27.89 8.05 -6.09
CA TYR A 217 -26.92 6.95 -6.13
C TYR A 217 -26.83 6.20 -4.81
N TYR A 218 -26.74 6.91 -3.69
CA TYR A 218 -26.54 6.28 -2.38
C TYR A 218 -27.83 5.90 -1.66
N ARG A 219 -28.98 6.45 -2.05
CA ARG A 219 -30.32 6.15 -1.51
C ARG A 219 -30.35 6.10 0.02
N SER A 220 -29.57 6.95 0.68
CA SER A 220 -29.37 6.96 2.13
C SER A 220 -29.39 8.39 2.66
N ILE A 221 -29.76 8.55 3.94
CA ILE A 221 -29.61 9.83 4.65
C ILE A 221 -28.12 10.26 4.55
N GLY A 222 -27.89 11.50 4.10
CA GLY A 222 -26.54 12.03 3.84
C GLY A 222 -25.93 11.70 2.47
N GLY A 223 -26.62 10.96 1.61
CA GLY A 223 -26.14 10.61 0.25
C GLY A 223 -25.91 11.83 -0.64
N SER A 224 -26.74 12.88 -0.50
CA SER A 224 -26.58 14.16 -1.19
C SER A 224 -25.26 14.87 -0.85
N LYS A 225 -24.63 14.53 0.28
CA LYS A 225 -23.38 15.13 0.75
C LYS A 225 -22.11 14.37 0.35
N LYS A 226 -22.24 13.15 -0.18
CA LYS A 226 -21.09 12.26 -0.44
C LYS A 226 -20.18 12.76 -1.57
N PHE A 227 -20.70 13.62 -2.45
CA PHE A 227 -19.92 14.25 -3.51
C PHE A 227 -19.50 15.70 -3.18
N ASP A 228 -20.01 16.32 -2.09
CA ASP A 228 -19.72 17.70 -1.66
C ASP A 228 -18.23 18.02 -1.52
N PRO A 229 -17.38 17.16 -0.90
CA PRO A 229 -15.98 17.48 -0.67
C PRO A 229 -15.16 17.68 -1.96
N TYR A 230 -15.75 17.39 -3.13
CA TYR A 230 -15.11 17.40 -4.43
C TYR A 230 -15.69 18.46 -5.38
N TYR A 231 -16.71 19.22 -4.94
CA TYR A 231 -17.40 20.23 -5.74
C TYR A 231 -16.47 21.37 -6.22
N ASP A 232 -15.55 21.86 -5.39
CA ASP A 232 -14.66 23.00 -5.74
C ASP A 232 -13.37 22.60 -6.49
N SER A 233 -13.13 21.31 -6.65
CA SER A 233 -11.88 20.82 -7.21
C SER A 233 -11.98 20.69 -8.74
N GLN A 234 -10.94 21.02 -9.55
CA GLN A 234 -10.91 21.01 -11.04
C GLN A 234 -11.55 19.79 -11.76
N TRP A 235 -11.86 18.73 -11.02
CA TRP A 235 -12.66 17.53 -11.29
C TRP A 235 -13.93 17.82 -12.08
N TRP A 236 -14.63 18.91 -11.76
CA TRP A 236 -15.96 19.20 -12.29
C TRP A 236 -15.93 19.81 -13.70
N LYS A 237 -14.90 20.56 -14.09
CA LYS A 237 -14.86 21.21 -15.42
C LYS A 237 -14.86 20.18 -16.57
N VAL A 238 -14.32 18.98 -16.34
CA VAL A 238 -14.24 17.92 -17.35
C VAL A 238 -15.58 17.20 -17.53
N GLY A 239 -16.35 16.94 -16.46
CA GLY A 239 -17.69 16.35 -16.55
C GLY A 239 -18.78 17.38 -16.88
N TRP A 240 -18.65 18.61 -16.38
CA TRP A 240 -19.63 19.69 -16.53
C TRP A 240 -19.55 20.41 -17.88
N ASN A 241 -18.38 20.48 -18.53
CA ASN A 241 -18.29 20.96 -19.91
C ASN A 241 -18.96 20.02 -20.93
N VAL A 242 -19.25 18.77 -20.54
CA VAL A 242 -20.07 17.88 -21.36
C VAL A 242 -21.56 18.21 -21.22
N GLY A 243 -21.99 18.77 -20.07
CA GLY A 243 -23.39 19.03 -19.71
C GLY A 243 -23.86 20.48 -19.74
N ARG A 244 -23.00 21.43 -20.11
CA ARG A 244 -23.41 22.78 -20.50
C ARG A 244 -22.94 23.09 -21.90
N CYS A 245 -23.78 22.75 -22.87
CA CYS A 245 -23.99 23.63 -24.01
C CYS A 245 -25.49 23.92 -24.04
N SER A 246 -25.80 25.22 -23.94
CA SER A 246 -27.10 25.84 -24.17
C SER A 246 -27.92 25.19 -25.27
#